data_AF-A0AAU7EEH9-F1
#
_entry.id   AF-A0AAU7EEH9-F1
#
_cell.length_a   1.000
_cell.length_b   1.000
_cell.length_c   1.000
_cell.angle_alpha   90.00
_cell.angle_beta   90.00
_cell.angle_gamma   90.00
#
_symmetry.space_group_name_H-M   'P 1'
#
loop_
_entity.id
_entity.type
_entity.pdbx_description
1 polymer ?
#
loop_
_entity_poly.entity_id
_entity_poly.type
_entity_poly.pdbx_seq_one_letter_code
_entity_poly.pdbx_strand_id
1 'polypeptide(L)'
;MLTHFSGVQKETYGDRIRKTINFEVADNEDITSSISALLEVCYYALDGNGGFVSPKHENKTQISSVTKVLEIIIDLLPHDQMFCLNRIEQLLFEQENVKPNKQV
;
A
#
# COMPACT_ATOMS: atom_id res chain seq x y z
N MET A 1 -7.41 18.47 -1.30
CA MET A 1 -7.53 18.83 0.14
C MET A 1 -8.33 17.72 0.78
N LEU A 2 -7.77 16.97 1.73
CA LEU A 2 -8.46 15.85 2.41
C LEU A 2 -9.66 16.39 3.19
N THR A 3 -10.87 16.21 2.67
CA THR A 3 -12.11 16.79 3.22
C THR A 3 -12.61 16.02 4.46
N HIS A 4 -12.13 14.80 4.70
CA HIS A 4 -12.58 13.91 5.79
C HIS A 4 -11.40 13.37 6.64
N PHE A 5 -10.45 14.22 7.01
CA PHE A 5 -9.40 13.83 7.95
C PHE A 5 -9.93 13.85 9.40
N SER A 6 -10.16 12.68 9.99
CA SER A 6 -10.70 12.54 11.34
C SER A 6 -9.67 12.74 12.47
N GLY A 7 -8.43 13.08 12.12
CA GLY A 7 -7.34 13.31 13.08
C GLY A 7 -6.76 12.03 13.67
N VAL A 8 -5.89 12.19 14.66
CA VAL A 8 -5.33 11.07 15.42
C VAL A 8 -6.35 10.61 16.46
N GLN A 9 -6.95 9.45 16.24
CA GLN A 9 -7.83 8.79 17.20
C GLN A 9 -7.00 7.96 18.20
N LYS A 10 -7.52 7.80 19.41
CA LYS A 10 -6.91 6.97 20.45
C LYS A 10 -7.87 5.83 20.76
N GLU A 11 -7.45 4.62 20.43
CA GLU A 11 -8.23 3.41 20.67
C GLU A 11 -7.53 2.56 21.73
N THR A 12 -8.30 2.02 22.67
CA THR A 12 -7.81 1.05 23.66
C THR A 12 -7.68 -0.31 22.99
N TYR A 13 -6.46 -0.84 22.92
CA TYR A 13 -6.15 -2.16 22.40
C TYR A 13 -5.47 -2.99 23.49
N GLY A 14 -6.25 -3.82 24.19
CA GLY A 14 -5.82 -4.49 25.41
C GLY A 14 -5.41 -3.48 26.48
N ASP A 15 -4.22 -3.65 27.06
CA ASP A 15 -3.66 -2.77 28.10
C ASP A 15 -2.89 -1.56 27.51
N ARG A 16 -2.95 -1.34 26.19
CA ARG A 16 -2.22 -0.27 25.48
C ARG A 16 -3.17 0.69 24.76
N ILE A 17 -2.75 1.95 24.65
CA ILE A 17 -3.44 2.96 23.83
C ILE A 17 -2.80 2.97 22.44
N ARG A 18 -3.53 2.53 21.42
CA ARG A 18 -3.14 2.65 20.02
C ARG A 18 -3.59 4.02 19.49
N LYS A 19 -2.71 4.67 18.74
CA LYS A 19 -3.06 5.88 17.98
C LYS A 19 -3.35 5.46 16.54
N THR A 20 -4.56 5.70 16.08
CA THR A 20 -5.02 5.36 14.73
C THR A 20 -5.30 6.65 13.96
N ILE A 21 -5.06 6.61 12.65
CA ILE A 21 -5.39 7.70 11.74
C ILE A 21 -6.12 7.04 10.58
N ASN A 22 -7.33 7.53 10.29
CA ASN A 22 -8.10 7.09 9.15
C ASN A 22 -8.08 8.21 8.10
N PHE A 23 -7.83 7.84 6.86
CA PHE A 23 -7.99 8.73 5.72
C PHE A 23 -8.84 8.04 4.67
N GLU A 24 -9.67 8.82 4.01
CA GLU A 24 -10.55 8.35 2.96
C GLU A 24 -9.84 8.46 1.62
N VAL A 25 -10.04 7.46 0.77
CA VAL A 25 -9.51 7.39 -0.59
C VAL A 25 -10.69 7.37 -1.54
N ALA A 26 -10.68 8.23 -2.56
CA ALA A 26 -11.86 8.43 -3.40
C ALA A 26 -12.15 7.21 -4.29
N ASP A 27 -11.10 6.61 -4.85
CA ASP A 27 -11.18 5.45 -5.74
C ASP A 27 -9.83 4.70 -5.82
N ASN A 28 -9.79 3.65 -6.64
CA ASN A 28 -8.59 2.86 -6.85
C ASN A 28 -7.49 3.63 -7.63
N GLU A 29 -7.82 4.71 -8.35
CA GLU A 29 -6.80 5.53 -9.01
C GLU A 29 -6.09 6.42 -7.99
N ASP A 30 -6.83 6.93 -7.01
CA ASP A 30 -6.31 7.73 -5.90
C ASP A 30 -5.36 6.92 -5.00
N ILE A 31 -5.70 5.65 -4.69
CA ILE A 31 -4.80 4.78 -3.91
C ILE A 31 -3.53 4.44 -4.69
N THR A 32 -3.64 4.14 -5.98
CA THR A 32 -2.48 3.79 -6.82
C THR A 32 -1.59 5.00 -7.05
N SER A 33 -2.16 6.19 -7.26
CA SER A 33 -1.42 7.45 -7.33
C SER A 33 -0.65 7.72 -6.04
N SER A 34 -1.28 7.52 -4.88
CA SER A 34 -0.63 7.67 -3.58
C SER A 34 0.54 6.69 -3.40
N ILE A 35 0.37 5.42 -3.78
CA ILE A 35 1.43 4.41 -3.75
C ILE A 35 2.59 4.80 -4.67
N SER A 36 2.29 5.24 -5.91
CA SER A 36 3.31 5.68 -6.87
C SER A 36 4.12 6.85 -6.34
N ALA A 37 3.48 7.86 -5.75
CA ALA A 37 4.17 9.01 -5.17
C ALA A 37 5.09 8.60 -4.01
N LEU A 38 4.65 7.68 -3.14
CA LEU A 38 5.48 7.16 -2.04
C LEU A 38 6.70 6.38 -2.57
N LEU A 39 6.52 5.57 -3.62
CA LEU A 39 7.61 4.84 -4.27
C LEU A 39 8.61 5.78 -4.93
N GLU A 40 8.13 6.84 -5.57
CA GLU A 40 8.97 7.86 -6.20
C GLU A 40 9.83 8.59 -5.16
N VAL A 41 9.25 8.94 -4.00
CA VAL A 41 10.00 9.50 -2.86
C VAL A 41 11.06 8.53 -2.35
N CYS A 42 10.74 7.24 -2.23
CA CYS A 42 11.71 6.20 -1.86
C CYS A 42 12.83 6.09 -2.91
N TYR A 43 12.52 6.18 -4.20
CA TYR A 43 13.50 6.15 -5.27
C TYR A 43 14.45 7.34 -5.18
N TYR A 44 13.93 8.57 -5.10
CA TYR A 44 14.77 9.77 -4.95
C TYR A 44 15.57 9.77 -3.66
N ALA A 45 15.00 9.25 -2.58
CA ALA A 45 15.71 9.05 -1.34
C ALA A 45 16.88 8.08 -1.56
N LEU A 46 16.72 6.94 -2.21
CA LEU A 46 17.79 5.94 -2.36
C LEU A 46 18.85 6.31 -3.42
N ASP A 47 18.43 6.91 -4.53
CA ASP A 47 19.28 7.21 -5.70
C ASP A 47 19.99 8.57 -5.58
N GLY A 48 19.44 9.49 -4.78
CA GLY A 48 19.96 10.85 -4.63
C GLY A 48 20.86 11.09 -3.41
N ASN A 49 21.46 12.28 -3.37
CA ASN A 49 22.09 12.86 -2.17
C ASN A 49 21.05 13.45 -1.18
N GLY A 50 19.77 13.14 -1.36
CA GLY A 50 18.67 13.65 -0.55
C GLY A 50 18.65 12.99 0.82
N GLY A 51 18.78 13.77 1.89
CA GLY A 51 18.60 13.27 3.24
C GLY A 51 17.13 12.92 3.49
N PHE A 52 16.82 11.63 3.57
CA PHE A 52 15.49 11.14 3.97
C PHE A 52 15.43 10.83 5.48
N VAL A 53 15.99 11.75 6.27
CA VAL A 53 16.01 11.68 7.73
C VAL A 53 15.81 13.09 8.25
N SER A 54 14.92 13.25 9.23
CA SER A 54 14.78 14.53 9.91
C SER A 54 16.05 14.83 10.72
N PRO A 55 16.56 16.08 10.72
CA PRO A 55 17.71 16.47 11.55
C PRO A 55 17.51 16.20 13.04
N LYS A 56 16.26 16.06 13.51
CA LYS A 56 15.94 15.73 14.91
C LYS A 56 16.09 14.24 15.25
N HIS A 57 16.39 13.40 14.26
CA HIS A 57 16.50 11.95 14.37
C HIS A 57 17.84 11.47 13.81
N GLU A 58 18.94 12.04 14.29
CA GLU A 58 20.31 11.71 13.85
C GLU A 58 20.68 10.23 14.02
N ASN A 59 19.98 9.51 14.91
CA ASN A 59 20.15 8.08 15.13
C ASN A 59 19.43 7.20 14.09
N LYS A 60 18.67 7.80 13.16
CA LYS A 60 17.98 7.09 12.09
C LYS A 60 18.78 7.21 10.80
N THR A 61 18.84 6.11 10.06
CA THR A 61 19.45 6.11 8.74
C THR A 61 18.38 6.37 7.69
N GLN A 62 18.80 6.93 6.57
CA GLN A 62 17.97 7.11 5.38
C GLN A 62 17.32 5.80 4.95
N ILE A 63 18.08 4.70 4.95
CA ILE A 63 17.58 3.34 4.70
C ILE A 63 16.43 3.01 5.65
N SER A 64 16.57 3.27 6.97
CA SER A 64 15.52 2.95 7.94
C SER A 64 14.23 3.74 7.72
N SER A 65 14.32 4.99 7.26
CA SER A 65 13.16 5.80 6.88
C SER A 65 12.48 5.26 5.63
N VAL A 66 13.26 4.95 4.59
CA VAL A 66 12.76 4.36 3.34
C VAL A 66 12.07 3.02 3.60
N THR A 67 12.66 2.14 4.42
CA THR A 67 12.04 0.88 4.83
C THR A 67 10.67 1.12 5.48
N LYS A 68 10.53 2.15 6.32
CA LYS A 68 9.26 2.47 6.97
C LYS A 68 8.18 2.90 5.97
N VAL A 69 8.56 3.64 4.94
CA VAL A 69 7.63 4.03 3.87
C VAL A 69 7.24 2.83 3.01
N LEU A 70 8.17 1.92 2.71
CA LEU A 70 7.87 0.67 2.00
C LEU A 70 6.92 -0.24 2.79
N GLU A 71 7.06 -0.32 4.12
CA GLU A 71 6.09 -1.02 4.98
C GLU A 71 4.69 -0.41 4.83
N ILE A 72 4.58 0.92 4.83
CA ILE A 72 3.28 1.62 4.63
C ILE A 72 2.72 1.32 3.23
N ILE A 73 3.55 1.33 2.19
CA ILE A 73 3.11 0.98 0.84
C ILE A 73 2.54 -0.44 0.81
N ILE A 74 3.21 -1.40 1.46
CA ILE A 74 2.72 -2.79 1.55
C ILE A 74 1.36 -2.85 2.23
N ASP A 75 1.17 -2.08 3.31
CA ASP A 75 -0.12 -2.02 4.03
C ASP A 75 -1.22 -1.34 3.21
N LEU A 76 -0.88 -0.47 2.26
CA LEU A 76 -1.82 0.22 1.37
C LEU A 76 -2.20 -0.58 0.12
N LEU A 77 -1.44 -1.63 -0.23
CA LEU A 77 -1.77 -2.44 -1.40
C LEU A 77 -3.16 -3.09 -1.25
N PRO A 78 -3.99 -3.10 -2.30
CA PRO A 78 -5.33 -3.67 -2.25
C PRO A 78 -5.29 -5.21 -2.36
N HIS A 79 -4.76 -5.88 -1.33
CA HIS A 79 -4.50 -7.33 -1.30
C HIS A 79 -5.72 -8.18 -1.65
N ASP A 80 -6.88 -7.81 -1.12
CA ASP A 80 -8.13 -8.54 -1.37
C ASP A 80 -8.58 -8.43 -2.84
N GLN A 81 -8.44 -7.25 -3.44
CA GLN A 81 -8.77 -7.05 -4.86
C GLN A 81 -7.80 -7.82 -5.76
N MET A 82 -6.52 -7.85 -5.40
CA MET A 82 -5.50 -8.61 -6.13
C MET A 82 -5.78 -10.12 -6.08
N PHE A 83 -6.23 -10.63 -4.92
CA PHE A 83 -6.66 -12.02 -4.81
C PHE A 83 -7.89 -12.33 -5.67
N CYS A 84 -8.90 -11.45 -5.67
CA CYS A 84 -10.06 -11.60 -6.53
C CYS A 84 -9.70 -11.64 -8.02
N LEU A 85 -8.83 -10.74 -8.47
CA LEU A 85 -8.35 -10.71 -9.87
C LEU A 85 -7.61 -12.00 -10.24
N ASN A 86 -6.69 -12.47 -9.40
CA ASN A 86 -6.00 -13.74 -9.60
C ASN A 86 -6.99 -14.92 -9.73
N ARG A 87 -8.07 -14.92 -8.95
CA ARG A 87 -9.09 -15.97 -9.04
C ARG A 87 -9.90 -15.88 -10.33
N ILE A 88 -10.22 -14.68 -10.80
CA ILE A 88 -10.90 -14.47 -12.08
C ILE A 88 -10.01 -14.94 -13.24
N GLU A 89 -8.73 -14.59 -13.23
CA GLU A 89 -7.76 -15.06 -14.23
C GLU A 89 -7.66 -16.59 -14.26
N GLN A 90 -7.61 -17.23 -13.09
CA GLN A 90 -7.64 -18.70 -13.00
C GLN A 90 -8.90 -19.29 -13.62
N LEU A 91 -10.08 -18.74 -13.30
CA LEU A 91 -11.35 -19.22 -13.85
C LEU A 91 -11.42 -19.06 -15.37
N LEU A 92 -10.93 -17.93 -15.91
CA LEU A 92 -10.86 -17.69 -17.34
C LEU A 92 -9.90 -18.68 -18.02
N PHE A 93 -8.74 -18.93 -17.42
CA PHE A 93 -7.78 -19.91 -17.91
C PHE A 93 -8.33 -21.34 -17.88
N GLU A 94 -9.06 -21.70 -16.82
CA GLU A 94 -9.76 -22.98 -16.72
C GLU A 94 -10.81 -23.12 -17.83
N GLN A 95 -11.59 -22.07 -18.14
CA GLN A 95 -12.60 -22.08 -19.21
C GLN A 95 -12.00 -22.21 -20.62
N GLU A 96 -10.89 -21.54 -20.93
CA GLU A 96 -10.20 -21.68 -22.21
C GLU A 96 -9.61 -23.08 -22.43
N ASN A 97 -9.24 -23.78 -21.35
CA ASN A 97 -8.66 -25.13 -21.42
C ASN A 97 -9.70 -26.26 -21.40
N VAL A 98 -10.99 -25.97 -21.22
CA VAL A 98 -12.07 -26.94 -21.47
C VAL A 98 -12.31 -27.01 -22.98
N LYS A 99 -11.49 -27.82 -23.68
CA LYS A 99 -11.78 -28.19 -25.08
C LYS A 99 -13.18 -28.80 -25.15
N PRO A 100 -14.01 -28.42 -26.14
CA PRO A 100 -15.30 -29.07 -26.33
C PRO A 100 -15.03 -30.55 -26.59
N ASN A 101 -15.50 -31.39 -25.68
CA ASN A 101 -15.63 -32.82 -25.94
C ASN A 101 -16.49 -32.93 -27.19
N LYS A 102 -15.85 -33.18 -28.34
CA LYS A 102 -16.55 -33.66 -29.54
C LYS A 102 -17.11 -35.04 -29.19
N GLN A 103 -18.32 -35.04 -28.65
CA GLN A 103 -19.21 -36.18 -28.80
C GLN A 103 -19.82 -36.04 -30.19
N VAL A 104 -19.23 -36.68 -31.20
CA VAL A 104 -19.86 -37.52 -32.24
C VAL A 104 -18.76 -38.33 -32.91
#